data_AF-A0AAI8FUA6-F1
#
_entry.id   AF-A0AAI8FUA6-F1
#
_cell.length_a   1.000
_cell.length_b   1.000
_cell.length_c   1.000
_cell.angle_alpha   90.00
_cell.angle_beta   90.00
_cell.angle_gamma   90.00
#
_symmetry.space_group_name_H-M   'P 1'
#
loop_
_entity.id
_entity.type
_entity.pdbx_description
1 polymer ?
#
loop_
_entity_poly.entity_id
_entity_poly.type
_entity_poly.pdbx_seq_one_letter_code
_entity_poly.pdbx_strand_id
1 'polypeptide(L)'
;MNIPRENIFAVETIWNSDGSFKELDNSNGACDSKLSAFDKAKGMIDGEVIAIGDGYTDYQLYEKGYATKFIAYMEHIEREKVINLSKYVARNVAELASLIM
;
A
#
# COMPACT_ATOMS: atom_id res chain seq x y z
N MET A 1 9.41 6.53 -14.08
CA MET A 1 8.95 6.78 -12.70
C MET A 1 10.12 7.31 -11.92
N ASN A 2 9.93 8.39 -11.16
CA ASN A 2 10.98 9.06 -10.38
C ASN A 2 10.60 9.02 -8.89
N ILE A 3 10.39 7.82 -8.35
CA ILE A 3 10.03 7.59 -6.94
C ILE A 3 11.33 7.29 -6.17
N PRO A 4 11.75 8.14 -5.22
CA PRO A 4 12.94 7.92 -4.41
C PRO A 4 12.85 6.65 -3.57
N ARG A 5 14.00 6.03 -3.25
CA ARG A 5 14.02 4.74 -2.53
C ARG A 5 13.52 4.88 -1.09
N GLU A 6 13.74 6.03 -0.48
CA GLU A 6 13.24 6.40 0.84
C GLU A 6 11.71 6.43 0.95
N ASN A 7 10.99 6.44 -0.19
CA ASN A 7 9.53 6.37 -0.22
C ASN A 7 9.01 4.94 -0.42
N ILE A 8 9.89 3.93 -0.42
CA ILE A 8 9.54 2.52 -0.63
C ILE A 8 9.56 1.79 0.72
N PHE A 9 8.38 1.46 1.23
CA PHE A 9 8.20 0.65 2.43
C PHE A 9 7.63 -0.72 2.03
N ALA A 10 8.46 -1.75 2.09
CA ALA A 10 8.12 -3.10 1.63
C ALA A 10 8.84 -4.16 2.47
N VAL A 11 8.49 -5.43 2.28
CA VAL A 11 9.17 -6.55 2.95
C VAL A 11 10.65 -6.56 2.56
N GLU A 12 11.51 -6.55 3.58
CA GLU A 12 12.96 -6.62 3.43
C GLU A 12 13.47 -8.01 3.82
N THR A 13 14.57 -8.43 3.21
CA THR A 13 15.11 -9.79 3.35
C THR A 13 16.61 -9.74 3.58
N ILE A 14 17.08 -10.57 4.51
CA ILE A 14 18.49 -10.82 4.75
C ILE A 14 18.83 -12.15 4.11
N TRP A 15 19.94 -12.19 3.38
CA TRP A 15 20.40 -13.34 2.62
C TRP A 15 21.70 -13.87 3.20
N ASN A 16 21.89 -15.18 3.14
CA ASN A 16 23.17 -15.80 3.43
C ASN A 16 24.17 -15.50 2.30
N SER A 17 25.46 -15.72 2.57
CA SER A 17 26.52 -15.51 1.56
C SER A 17 26.40 -16.43 0.34
N ASP A 18 25.70 -17.56 0.46
CA ASP A 18 25.42 -18.49 -0.64
C ASP A 18 24.15 -18.13 -1.45
N GLY A 19 23.49 -17.02 -1.10
CA GLY A 19 22.26 -16.57 -1.74
C GLY A 19 20.99 -17.26 -1.25
N SER A 20 21.07 -18.15 -0.24
CA SER A 20 19.88 -18.73 0.39
C SER A 20 19.20 -17.73 1.32
N PHE A 21 17.87 -17.85 1.45
CA PHE A 21 17.09 -17.02 2.37
C PHE A 21 17.55 -17.27 3.80
N LYS A 22 17.87 -16.20 4.54
CA LYS A 22 18.21 -16.29 5.96
C LYS A 22 17.01 -15.95 6.83
N GLU A 23 16.52 -14.71 6.74
CA GLU A 23 15.43 -14.20 7.57
C GLU A 23 14.79 -12.94 6.95
N LEU A 24 13.62 -12.57 7.46
CA LEU A 24 12.97 -11.29 7.17
C LEU A 24 13.58 -10.19 8.03
N ASP A 25 13.80 -9.01 7.45
CA ASP A 25 14.05 -7.80 8.22
C ASP A 25 12.72 -7.07 8.41
N ASN A 26 12.20 -7.07 9.64
CA ASN A 26 10.96 -6.38 9.99
C ASN A 26 11.21 -5.07 10.76
N SER A 27 12.39 -4.47 10.64
CA SER A 27 12.69 -3.17 11.23
C SER A 27 11.70 -2.09 10.76
N ASN A 28 11.32 -2.12 9.48
CA ASN A 28 10.37 -1.21 8.86
C ASN A 28 8.88 -1.59 9.08
N GLY A 29 8.56 -2.73 9.71
CA GLY A 29 7.18 -3.17 10.00
C GLY A 29 6.40 -3.78 8.82
N ALA A 30 6.96 -3.82 7.62
CA ALA A 30 6.24 -4.28 6.42
C ALA A 30 5.99 -5.79 6.39
N CYS A 31 6.67 -6.58 7.22
CA CYS A 31 6.38 -8.01 7.34
C CYS A 31 5.09 -8.28 8.11
N ASP A 32 4.65 -7.33 8.96
CA ASP A 32 3.40 -7.47 9.71
C ASP A 32 2.20 -7.00 8.86
N SER A 33 2.27 -5.77 8.36
CA SER A 33 1.21 -5.16 7.56
C SER A 33 1.64 -3.83 6.95
N LYS A 34 0.89 -3.39 5.93
CA LYS A 34 0.96 -2.01 5.41
C LYS A 34 0.69 -0.98 6.51
N LEU A 35 -0.19 -1.28 7.46
CA LEU A 35 -0.47 -0.42 8.62
C LEU A 35 0.74 -0.23 9.53
N SER A 36 1.46 -1.32 9.87
CA SER A 36 2.66 -1.26 10.71
C SER A 36 3.78 -0.46 10.03
N ALA A 37 4.00 -0.72 8.73
CA ALA A 37 4.95 0.05 7.93
C ALA A 37 4.58 1.53 7.85
N PHE A 38 3.31 1.83 7.57
CA PHE A 38 2.83 3.20 7.49
C PHE A 38 2.95 3.93 8.83
N ASP A 39 2.60 3.28 9.95
CA ASP A 39 2.68 3.89 11.28
C ASP A 39 4.12 4.30 11.65
N LYS A 40 5.11 3.50 11.24
CA LYS A 40 6.54 3.82 11.40
C LYS A 40 7.00 4.93 10.44
N ALA A 41 6.40 5.03 9.25
CA ALA A 41 6.77 5.99 8.22
C ALA A 41 6.02 7.33 8.30
N LYS A 42 4.89 7.39 9.02
CA LYS A 42 3.96 8.53 8.98
C LYS A 42 4.58 9.88 9.32
N GLY A 43 5.66 9.92 10.09
CA GLY A 43 6.39 11.15 10.41
C GLY A 43 7.10 11.78 9.21
N MET A 44 7.22 11.05 8.10
CA MET A 44 7.79 11.52 6.82
C MET A 44 6.70 11.88 5.80
N ILE A 45 5.42 11.72 6.15
CA ILE A 45 4.28 11.85 5.23
C ILE A 45 3.41 12.99 5.72
N ASP A 46 3.44 14.10 4.98
CA ASP A 46 2.63 15.28 5.27
C ASP A 46 1.46 15.43 4.30
N GLY A 47 0.34 15.94 4.81
CA GLY A 47 -0.83 16.31 4.00
C GLY A 47 -1.84 15.18 3.80
N GLU A 48 -2.60 15.28 2.71
CA GLU A 48 -3.64 14.31 2.38
C GLU A 48 -3.02 13.00 1.84
N VAL A 49 -3.49 11.86 2.36
CA VAL A 49 -3.02 10.54 1.97
C VAL A 49 -4.16 9.77 1.28
N ILE A 50 -3.94 9.37 0.04
CA ILE A 50 -4.85 8.51 -0.73
C ILE A 50 -4.22 7.13 -0.86
N ALA A 51 -4.89 6.11 -0.35
CA ALA A 51 -4.50 4.72 -0.54
C ALA A 51 -5.11 4.18 -1.86
N ILE A 52 -4.28 3.55 -2.69
CA ILE A 52 -4.70 2.97 -3.98
C ILE A 52 -4.19 1.53 -4.02
N GLY A 53 -5.09 0.56 -4.21
CA GLY A 53 -4.70 -0.85 -4.29
C GLY A 53 -5.88 -1.78 -4.48
N ASP A 54 -5.60 -3.05 -4.75
CA ASP A 54 -6.61 -4.09 -4.99
C ASP A 54 -7.01 -4.83 -3.72
N GLY A 55 -6.15 -4.83 -2.69
CA GLY A 55 -6.27 -5.71 -1.53
C GLY A 55 -7.01 -5.10 -0.33
N TYR A 56 -7.46 -5.98 0.57
CA TYR A 56 -7.99 -5.54 1.87
C TYR A 56 -6.92 -4.85 2.73
N THR A 57 -5.65 -5.22 2.59
CA THR A 57 -4.55 -4.57 3.32
C THR A 57 -4.34 -3.12 2.91
N ASP A 58 -4.72 -2.73 1.68
CA ASP A 58 -4.75 -1.34 1.24
C ASP A 58 -5.93 -0.59 1.84
N TYR A 59 -7.12 -1.19 1.79
CA TYR A 59 -8.33 -0.65 2.41
C TYR A 59 -8.12 -0.36 3.91
N GLN A 60 -7.37 -1.22 4.61
CA GLN A 60 -7.09 -1.06 6.04
C GLN A 60 -6.41 0.28 6.37
N LEU A 61 -5.60 0.86 5.48
CA LEU A 61 -5.00 2.19 5.68
C LEU A 61 -6.08 3.27 5.82
N TYR A 62 -7.15 3.18 5.01
CA TYR A 62 -8.30 4.07 5.09
C TYR A 62 -9.19 3.73 6.29
N GLU A 63 -9.48 2.46 6.55
CA GLU A 63 -10.29 2.01 7.69
C GLU A 63 -9.72 2.50 9.03
N LYS A 64 -8.38 2.55 9.17
CA LYS A 64 -7.68 3.04 10.36
C LYS A 64 -7.46 4.56 10.40
N GLY A 65 -7.88 5.28 9.36
CA GLY A 65 -7.75 6.74 9.29
C GLY A 65 -6.36 7.25 8.94
N TYR A 66 -5.46 6.39 8.45
CA TYR A 66 -4.14 6.80 7.93
C TYR A 66 -4.24 7.38 6.51
N ALA A 67 -5.23 6.94 5.73
CA ALA A 67 -5.60 7.53 4.46
C ALA A 67 -6.98 8.20 4.56
N THR A 68 -7.13 9.36 3.93
CA THR A 68 -8.42 10.09 3.85
C THR A 68 -9.34 9.50 2.78
N LYS A 69 -8.76 8.85 1.76
CA LYS A 69 -9.48 8.23 0.66
C LYS A 69 -8.84 6.88 0.33
N PHE A 70 -9.68 5.89 0.02
CA PHE A 70 -9.26 4.65 -0.60
C PHE A 70 -9.88 4.51 -2.00
N ILE A 71 -9.06 4.16 -2.98
CA ILE A 71 -9.49 3.82 -4.34
C ILE A 71 -9.12 2.36 -4.61
N ALA A 72 -10.14 1.53 -4.76
CA ALA A 72 -9.98 0.14 -5.15
C ALA A 72 -9.53 0.06 -6.61
N TYR A 73 -8.33 -0.45 -6.87
CA TYR A 73 -7.79 -0.61 -8.23
C TYR A 73 -7.97 -2.06 -8.69
N MET A 74 -8.86 -2.29 -9.67
CA MET A 74 -9.34 -3.62 -10.04
C MET A 74 -9.08 -3.96 -11.52
N GLU A 75 -8.13 -3.29 -12.19
CA GLU A 75 -7.77 -3.59 -13.59
C GLU A 75 -7.35 -5.05 -13.79
N HIS A 76 -6.58 -5.58 -12.84
CA HIS A 76 -5.94 -6.90 -12.99
C HIS A 76 -6.63 -8.02 -12.23
N ILE A 77 -7.48 -7.69 -11.25
CA ILE A 77 -8.21 -8.66 -10.44
C ILE A 77 -9.46 -8.02 -9.83
N GLU A 78 -10.60 -8.70 -9.91
CA GLU A 78 -11.85 -8.24 -9.30
C GLU A 78 -12.01 -8.87 -7.91
N ARG A 79 -11.93 -8.06 -6.85
CA ARG A 79 -12.11 -8.51 -5.46
C ARG A 79 -13.42 -7.99 -4.89
N GLU A 80 -14.50 -8.74 -5.07
CA GLU A 80 -15.86 -8.34 -4.67
C GLU A 80 -15.95 -7.84 -3.22
N LYS A 81 -15.27 -8.49 -2.28
CA LYS A 81 -15.24 -8.07 -0.87
C LYS A 81 -14.64 -6.67 -0.68
N VAL A 82 -13.58 -6.34 -1.42
CA VAL A 82 -12.92 -5.02 -1.32
C VAL A 82 -13.77 -3.97 -2.02
N ILE A 83 -14.33 -4.31 -3.18
CA ILE A 83 -15.24 -3.43 -3.94
C ILE A 83 -16.44 -3.03 -3.09
N ASN A 84 -17.08 -3.98 -2.41
CA ASN A 84 -18.24 -3.71 -1.55
C ASN A 84 -17.92 -2.80 -0.35
N LEU A 85 -16.66 -2.72 0.07
CA LEU A 85 -16.19 -1.82 1.12
C LEU A 85 -15.73 -0.45 0.58
N SER A 86 -15.63 -0.30 -0.74
CA SER A 86 -14.99 0.84 -1.40
C SER A 86 -16.02 1.79 -1.99
N LYS A 87 -15.87 3.08 -1.72
CA LYS A 87 -16.65 4.13 -2.39
C LYS A 87 -16.15 4.41 -3.81
N TYR A 88 -14.85 4.29 -4.03
CA TYR A 88 -14.18 4.60 -5.29
C TYR A 88 -13.54 3.35 -5.85
N VAL A 89 -13.81 3.07 -7.13
CA VAL A 89 -13.29 1.90 -7.85
C VAL A 89 -12.80 2.37 -9.22
N ALA A 90 -11.58 2.00 -9.57
CA ALA A 90 -11.00 2.21 -10.90
C ALA A 90 -10.59 0.87 -11.51
N ARG A 91 -10.91 0.65 -12.78
CA ARG A 91 -10.55 -0.57 -13.54
C ARG A 91 -9.52 -0.32 -14.64
N ASN A 92 -8.93 0.86 -14.65
CA ASN A 92 -7.81 1.25 -15.50
C ASN A 92 -7.22 2.57 -14.98
N VAL A 93 -6.07 2.95 -15.52
CA VAL A 93 -5.36 4.18 -15.14
C VAL A 93 -6.16 5.44 -15.47
N ALA A 94 -6.97 5.44 -16.54
CA ALA A 94 -7.75 6.62 -16.92
C ALA A 94 -8.87 6.93 -15.91
N GLU A 95 -9.56 5.89 -15.43
CA GLU A 95 -10.52 5.99 -14.32
C GLU A 95 -9.84 6.36 -13.01
N LEU A 96 -8.66 5.80 -12.72
CA LEU A 96 -7.92 6.18 -11.52
C LEU A 96 -7.57 7.67 -11.53
N ALA A 97 -7.11 8.17 -12.68
CA ALA A 97 -6.74 9.56 -12.86
C ALA A 97 -7.92 10.52 -12.62
N SER A 98 -9.13 10.17 -13.09
CA SER A 98 -10.34 11.01 -12.90
C SER A 98 -10.90 11.01 -11.47
N LEU A 99 -10.46 10.07 -10.61
CA LEU A 99 -10.84 10.01 -9.20
C LEU A 99 -9.90 10.78 -8.27
N ILE A 100 -8.73 11.19 -8.79
CA ILE A 100 -7.67 11.89 -8.07
C ILE A 100 -7.59 13.36 -8.47
N MET A 101 -7.63 13.64 -9.77
CA MET A 101 -7.52 14.99 -10.36
C MET A 101 -8.89 15.65 -10.51
#